data_AF-X1ITN9-F1
#
_entry.id   AF-X1ITN9-F1
#
_cell.length_a   1.000
_cell.length_b   1.000
_cell.length_c   1.000
_cell.angle_alpha   90.00
_cell.angle_beta   90.00
_cell.angle_gamma   90.00
#
_symmetry.space_group_name_H-M   'P 1'
#
loop_
_entity.id
_entity.type
_entity.pdbx_description
1 polymer ?
#
loop_
_entity_poly.entity_id
_entity_poly.type
_entity_poly.pdbx_seq_one_letter_code
_entity_poly.pdbx_strand_id
1 'polypeptide(L)'
;SPATYGDYWWKQQVDAQKLFNDDSEEAVSSYVNGLLGEIPLIDEFPAGIRTFIEGLREPPSFAFLPFMAGVGINAVDEALDIAFEPVMTALKRNYGKRYKSKWLTSEQVNVLWSRQKITEGLWDEVIATEGYESVLGNSLYESQLPYPSIPELITYARYHGNADAPWSEFQKWFKVSPRDWPVWKWLGQQRLNSMQLQTLYRRGLISQSELVNRLAQIGWNQQDRESMEQLSWTTPNAMLLVQGDLMQGIGIDQIIKDISLADINPVFAQKYYDGILTKPSSSDLVAYELR
;
A
#
# COMPACT_ATOMS: atom_id res chain seq x y z
N SER A 1 -17.43 -16.49 78.50
CA SER A 1 -17.60 -17.92 78.19
C SER A 1 -18.82 -18.11 77.31
N PRO A 2 -18.74 -18.90 76.22
CA PRO A 2 -19.90 -19.15 75.36
C PRO A 2 -20.97 -19.93 76.11
N ALA A 3 -22.24 -19.56 75.91
CA ALA A 3 -23.38 -20.09 76.67
C ALA A 3 -24.01 -21.35 76.06
N THR A 4 -23.71 -21.67 74.79
CA THR A 4 -24.20 -22.88 74.12
C THR A 4 -23.11 -23.55 73.27
N TYR A 5 -23.29 -24.84 72.98
CA TYR A 5 -22.37 -25.64 72.14
C TYR A 5 -22.27 -25.11 70.70
N GLY A 6 -23.35 -24.49 70.18
CA GLY A 6 -23.36 -23.84 68.86
C GLY A 6 -22.53 -22.56 68.81
N ASP A 7 -22.58 -21.74 69.87
CA ASP A 7 -21.78 -20.50 69.95
C ASP A 7 -20.29 -20.78 70.07
N TYR A 8 -19.91 -21.87 70.74
CA TYR A 8 -18.52 -22.31 70.84
C TYR A 8 -17.98 -22.77 69.47
N TRP A 9 -18.75 -23.56 68.71
CA TRP A 9 -18.36 -24.04 67.38
C TRP A 9 -18.35 -22.93 66.33
N TRP A 10 -19.33 -22.01 66.35
CA TRP A 10 -19.34 -20.86 65.46
C TRP A 10 -18.16 -19.93 65.73
N LYS A 11 -17.86 -19.66 67.01
CA LYS A 11 -16.69 -18.87 67.38
C LYS A 11 -15.38 -19.56 66.99
N GLN A 12 -15.24 -20.86 67.23
CA GLN A 12 -14.07 -21.65 66.80
C GLN A 12 -13.91 -21.66 65.28
N GLN A 13 -15.00 -21.71 64.52
CA GLN A 13 -14.98 -21.67 63.07
C GLN A 13 -14.59 -20.28 62.56
N VAL A 14 -15.13 -19.20 63.13
CA VAL A 14 -14.75 -17.81 62.80
C VAL A 14 -13.32 -17.49 63.21
N ASP A 15 -12.87 -17.99 64.37
CA ASP A 15 -11.50 -17.81 64.86
C ASP A 15 -10.50 -18.63 64.02
N ALA A 16 -10.85 -19.84 63.58
CA ALA A 16 -10.05 -20.64 62.66
C ALA A 16 -10.00 -20.04 61.25
N GLN A 17 -11.09 -19.42 60.79
CA GLN A 17 -11.13 -18.72 59.51
C GLN A 17 -10.29 -17.44 59.56
N LYS A 18 -10.31 -16.70 60.67
CA LYS A 18 -9.37 -15.59 60.92
C LYS A 18 -7.91 -16.05 60.92
N LEU A 19 -7.59 -17.14 61.62
CA LEU A 19 -6.22 -17.66 61.69
C LEU A 19 -5.70 -18.09 60.30
N PHE A 20 -6.55 -18.78 59.52
CA PHE A 20 -6.22 -19.19 58.15
C PHE A 20 -6.08 -17.98 57.21
N ASN A 21 -6.81 -16.89 57.48
CA ASN A 21 -6.75 -15.65 56.72
C ASN A 21 -5.51 -14.82 57.06
N ASP A 22 -5.12 -14.73 58.33
CA ASP A 22 -3.92 -14.02 58.77
C ASP A 22 -2.65 -14.68 58.20
N ASP A 23 -2.58 -16.02 58.23
CA ASP A 23 -1.47 -16.80 57.64
C ASP A 23 -1.40 -16.65 56.11
N SER A 24 -2.55 -16.51 55.44
CA SER A 24 -2.62 -16.31 53.98
C SER A 24 -2.24 -14.89 53.57
N GLU A 25 -2.60 -13.89 54.38
CA GLU A 25 -2.24 -12.48 54.18
C GLU A 25 -0.73 -12.26 54.39
N GLU A 26 -0.13 -12.88 55.40
CA GLU A 26 1.33 -12.86 55.62
C GLU A 26 2.08 -13.60 54.49
N ALA A 27 1.54 -14.73 54.02
CA ALA A 27 2.13 -15.50 52.93
C ALA A 27 2.09 -14.76 51.59
N VAL A 28 1.02 -14.03 51.26
CA VAL A 28 0.88 -13.35 49.96
C VAL A 28 1.46 -11.92 49.98
N SER A 29 1.34 -11.21 51.10
CA SER A 29 1.85 -9.83 51.24
C SER A 29 3.36 -9.75 51.05
N SER A 30 4.13 -10.76 51.48
CA SER A 30 5.58 -10.81 51.30
C SER A 30 5.99 -10.94 49.82
N TYR A 31 5.26 -11.73 49.01
CA TYR A 31 5.51 -11.82 47.56
C TYR A 31 5.03 -10.56 46.81
N VAL A 32 3.89 -9.99 47.20
CA VAL A 32 3.38 -8.74 46.61
C VAL A 32 4.29 -7.56 46.97
N ASN A 33 4.80 -7.49 48.20
CA ASN A 33 5.81 -6.50 48.60
C ASN A 33 7.14 -6.70 47.91
N GLY A 34 7.59 -7.94 47.66
CA GLY A 34 8.78 -8.17 46.84
C GLY A 34 8.59 -7.66 45.41
N LEU A 35 7.46 -7.99 44.79
CA LEU A 35 7.20 -7.72 43.37
C LEU A 35 6.84 -6.24 43.09
N LEU A 36 6.07 -5.61 43.98
CA LEU A 36 5.77 -4.17 43.92
C LEU A 36 6.90 -3.33 44.55
N GLY A 37 7.67 -3.90 45.48
CA GLY A 37 8.87 -3.37 46.13
C GLY A 37 9.94 -2.90 45.16
N GLU A 38 10.11 -3.68 44.11
CA GLU A 38 11.15 -3.50 43.09
C GLU A 38 10.72 -2.64 41.90
N ILE A 39 9.49 -2.08 41.90
CA ILE A 39 9.04 -1.14 40.86
C ILE A 39 9.91 0.12 40.96
N PRO A 40 10.81 0.37 39.97
CA PRO A 40 11.59 1.60 39.98
C PRO A 40 10.67 2.76 39.61
N LEU A 41 10.90 3.94 40.22
CA LEU A 41 10.22 5.21 39.91
C LEU A 41 8.78 5.37 40.46
N ILE A 42 8.46 4.74 41.61
CA ILE A 42 7.19 5.00 42.32
C ILE A 42 6.96 6.51 42.57
N ASP A 43 8.04 7.25 42.78
CA ASP A 43 8.03 8.70 43.02
C ASP A 43 7.67 9.55 41.80
N GLU A 44 7.63 8.97 40.60
CA GLU A 44 7.24 9.67 39.37
C GLU A 44 5.74 9.51 39.06
N PHE A 45 5.01 8.67 39.80
CA PHE A 45 3.58 8.51 39.59
C PHE A 45 2.76 9.65 40.22
N PRO A 46 1.61 10.01 39.60
CA PRO A 46 0.63 10.90 40.20
C PRO A 46 0.21 10.43 41.60
N ALA A 47 -0.03 11.36 42.51
CA ALA A 47 -0.22 11.07 43.94
C ALA A 47 -1.31 10.00 44.22
N GLY A 48 -2.42 10.01 43.49
CA GLY A 48 -3.50 9.01 43.67
C GLY A 48 -3.10 7.58 43.31
N ILE A 49 -2.25 7.39 42.30
CA ILE A 49 -1.75 6.07 41.89
C ILE A 49 -0.69 5.57 42.89
N ARG A 50 0.11 6.49 43.43
CA ARG A 50 1.08 6.18 44.48
C ARG A 50 0.37 5.67 45.75
N THR A 51 -0.66 6.38 46.20
CA THR A 51 -1.46 5.98 47.36
C THR A 51 -2.17 4.64 47.13
N PHE A 52 -2.59 4.35 45.89
CA PHE A 52 -3.17 3.05 45.55
C PHE A 52 -2.13 1.91 45.58
N ILE A 53 -0.94 2.11 45.00
CA ILE A 53 0.14 1.11 45.01
C ILE A 53 0.68 0.88 46.44
N GLU A 54 0.79 1.95 47.24
CA GLU A 54 1.15 1.85 48.66
C GLU A 54 0.08 1.11 49.47
N GLY A 55 -1.20 1.37 49.21
CA GLY A 55 -2.32 0.64 49.81
C GLY A 55 -2.43 -0.82 49.37
N LEU A 56 -1.80 -1.22 48.26
CA LEU A 56 -1.66 -2.62 47.84
C LEU A 56 -0.41 -3.30 48.44
N ARG A 57 0.65 -2.53 48.73
CA ARG A 57 1.85 -2.98 49.45
C ARG A 57 1.56 -3.28 50.93
N GLU A 58 0.72 -2.45 51.54
CA GLU A 58 0.23 -2.64 52.91
C GLU A 58 -1.30 -2.46 52.93
N PRO A 59 -2.08 -3.52 52.68
CA PRO A 59 -3.53 -3.44 52.69
C PRO A 59 -4.04 -3.06 54.10
N PRO A 60 -4.84 -1.98 54.24
CA PRO A 60 -5.24 -1.50 55.56
C PRO A 60 -6.30 -2.37 56.25
N SER A 61 -7.00 -3.28 55.53
CA SER A 61 -7.82 -4.36 56.11
C SER A 61 -8.33 -5.36 55.07
N PHE A 62 -8.71 -6.56 55.52
CA PHE A 62 -9.37 -7.64 54.76
C PHE A 62 -10.60 -7.22 53.94
N ALA A 63 -11.24 -6.07 54.23
CA ALA A 63 -12.41 -5.58 53.48
C ALA A 63 -12.09 -5.13 52.05
N PHE A 64 -10.81 -4.98 51.70
CA PHE A 64 -10.38 -4.54 50.38
C PHE A 64 -10.67 -5.57 49.28
N LEU A 65 -10.44 -6.86 49.55
CA LEU A 65 -10.67 -7.95 48.58
C LEU A 65 -12.17 -8.21 48.30
N PRO A 66 -13.07 -8.26 49.31
CA PRO A 66 -14.52 -8.34 49.08
C PRO A 66 -15.11 -7.06 48.46
N PHE A 67 -14.55 -5.88 48.73
CA PHE A 67 -14.96 -4.63 48.08
C PHE A 67 -14.66 -4.66 46.58
N MET A 68 -13.48 -5.17 46.18
CA MET A 68 -13.12 -5.41 44.78
C MET A 68 -14.01 -6.48 44.12
N ALA A 69 -14.53 -7.44 44.88
CA ALA A 69 -15.49 -8.43 44.39
C ALA A 69 -16.94 -7.90 44.27
N GLY A 70 -17.30 -6.87 45.02
CA GLY A 70 -18.66 -6.31 45.10
C GLY A 70 -18.96 -5.18 44.10
N VAL A 71 -17.94 -4.46 43.64
CA VAL A 71 -18.04 -3.54 42.50
C VAL A 71 -17.78 -4.38 41.25
N GLY A 72 -18.78 -4.52 40.37
CA GLY A 72 -18.78 -5.53 39.29
C GLY A 72 -17.44 -5.68 38.58
N ILE A 73 -16.98 -6.94 38.47
CA ILE A 73 -15.66 -7.36 37.98
C ILE A 73 -15.23 -6.62 36.69
N ASN A 74 -16.15 -6.32 35.78
CA ASN A 74 -15.86 -5.63 34.52
C ASN A 74 -15.49 -4.14 34.70
N ALA A 75 -16.09 -3.42 35.66
CA ALA A 75 -15.78 -2.01 35.90
C ALA A 75 -14.46 -1.83 36.66
N VAL A 76 -14.10 -2.81 37.49
CA VAL A 76 -12.81 -2.88 38.18
C VAL A 76 -11.71 -3.27 37.20
N ASP A 77 -11.91 -4.26 36.34
CA ASP A 77 -10.94 -4.65 35.31
C ASP A 77 -10.64 -3.48 34.35
N GLU A 78 -11.67 -2.75 33.90
CA GLU A 78 -11.51 -1.60 33.00
C GLU A 78 -10.89 -0.38 33.71
N ALA A 79 -11.22 -0.12 34.98
CA ALA A 79 -10.57 0.93 35.77
C ALA A 79 -9.11 0.59 36.12
N LEU A 80 -8.81 -0.69 36.35
CA LEU A 80 -7.46 -1.19 36.56
C LEU A 80 -6.65 -1.10 35.27
N ASP A 81 -7.18 -1.53 34.13
CA ASP A 81 -6.51 -1.40 32.84
C ASP A 81 -6.22 0.07 32.50
N ILE A 82 -7.18 0.99 32.69
CA ILE A 82 -6.96 2.44 32.47
C ILE A 82 -5.91 3.01 33.43
N ALA A 83 -5.87 2.56 34.68
CA ALA A 83 -4.91 3.06 35.68
C ALA A 83 -3.50 2.46 35.51
N PHE A 84 -3.40 1.19 35.12
CA PHE A 84 -2.16 0.45 35.05
C PHE A 84 -1.56 0.39 33.65
N GLU A 85 -2.31 0.58 32.57
CA GLU A 85 -1.76 0.60 31.21
C GLU A 85 -0.67 1.69 31.03
N PRO A 86 -0.84 2.94 31.52
CA PRO A 86 0.22 3.95 31.44
C PRO A 86 1.45 3.57 32.26
N VAL A 87 1.25 2.98 33.45
CA VAL A 87 2.29 2.51 34.37
C VAL A 87 3.08 1.37 33.73
N MET A 88 2.39 0.38 33.17
CA MET A 88 3.00 -0.76 32.50
C MET A 88 3.68 -0.35 31.20
N THR A 89 3.13 0.64 30.50
CA THR A 89 3.79 1.23 29.33
C THR A 89 5.07 1.96 29.72
N ALA A 90 5.07 2.74 30.80
CA ALA A 90 6.26 3.41 31.33
C ALA A 90 7.33 2.39 31.77
N LEU A 91 6.93 1.33 32.47
CA LEU A 91 7.81 0.24 32.86
C LEU A 91 8.38 -0.51 31.65
N LYS A 92 7.55 -0.90 30.67
CA LYS A 92 8.00 -1.52 29.41
C LYS A 92 8.98 -0.61 28.66
N ARG A 93 8.74 0.71 28.64
CA ARG A 93 9.64 1.70 28.02
C ARG A 93 10.95 1.85 28.77
N ASN A 94 10.93 1.90 30.11
CA ASN A 94 12.14 2.04 30.91
C ASN A 94 13.01 0.76 30.86
N TYR A 95 12.38 -0.41 30.98
CA TYR A 95 13.04 -1.70 30.70
C TYR A 95 13.63 -1.73 29.28
N GLY A 96 12.85 -1.35 28.27
CA GLY A 96 13.33 -1.27 26.89
C GLY A 96 14.50 -0.30 26.69
N LYS A 97 14.51 0.83 27.40
CA LYS A 97 15.62 1.81 27.37
C LYS A 97 16.88 1.26 28.03
N ARG A 98 16.74 0.57 29.17
CA ARG A 98 17.86 0.03 29.96
C ARG A 98 18.51 -1.17 29.29
N TYR A 99 17.69 -2.13 28.85
CA TYR A 99 18.17 -3.41 28.32
C TYR A 99 18.28 -3.42 26.79
N LYS A 100 17.69 -2.45 26.08
CA LYS A 100 17.73 -2.33 24.62
C LYS A 100 17.42 -3.65 23.90
N SER A 101 16.43 -4.38 24.40
CA SER A 101 16.10 -5.74 23.96
C SER A 101 15.43 -5.82 22.59
N LYS A 102 15.19 -4.68 21.91
CA LYS A 102 14.65 -4.67 20.55
C LYS A 102 15.79 -4.81 19.55
N TRP A 103 15.69 -5.87 18.76
CA TRP A 103 16.57 -6.12 17.63
C TRP A 103 15.82 -5.77 16.34
N LEU A 104 16.59 -5.45 15.28
CA LEU A 104 16.03 -5.38 13.95
C LEU A 104 15.57 -6.78 13.52
N THR A 105 14.55 -6.86 12.66
CA THR A 105 14.12 -8.14 12.09
C THR A 105 15.01 -8.57 10.92
N SER A 106 15.03 -9.86 10.56
CA SER A 106 15.73 -10.37 9.36
C SER A 106 15.36 -9.59 8.09
N GLU A 107 14.08 -9.28 7.90
CA GLU A 107 13.61 -8.44 6.78
C GLU A 107 14.20 -7.02 6.81
N GLN A 108 14.19 -6.35 7.97
CA GLN A 108 14.76 -5.00 8.11
C GLN A 108 16.27 -5.00 7.86
N VAL A 109 16.97 -6.00 8.38
CA VAL A 109 18.41 -6.16 8.24
C VAL A 109 18.79 -6.51 6.81
N ASN A 110 18.04 -7.35 6.11
CA ASN A 110 18.23 -7.65 4.68
C ASN A 110 18.09 -6.39 3.80
N VAL A 111 17.13 -5.52 4.10
CA VAL A 111 16.97 -4.24 3.41
C VAL A 111 18.17 -3.31 3.65
N LEU A 112 18.68 -3.24 4.88
CA LEU A 112 19.84 -2.41 5.19
C LEU A 112 21.13 -2.99 4.59
N TRP A 113 21.26 -4.31 4.59
CA TRP A 113 22.40 -5.03 4.04
C TRP A 113 22.50 -4.88 2.52
N SER A 114 21.40 -5.08 1.79
CA SER A 114 21.36 -4.84 0.32
C SER A 114 21.74 -3.41 -0.07
N ARG A 115 21.54 -2.44 0.84
CA ARG A 115 21.90 -1.02 0.64
C ARG A 115 23.28 -0.64 1.19
N GLN A 116 24.06 -1.63 1.65
CA GLN A 116 25.38 -1.44 2.26
C GLN A 116 25.36 -0.44 3.43
N LYS A 117 24.30 -0.48 4.27
CA LYS A 117 24.12 0.43 5.41
C LYS A 117 24.51 -0.17 6.75
N ILE A 118 24.81 -1.45 6.79
CA ILE A 118 25.28 -2.19 7.96
C ILE A 118 26.46 -3.07 7.57
N THR A 119 27.16 -3.63 8.55
CA THR A 119 28.25 -4.58 8.35
C THR A 119 27.73 -6.01 8.28
N GLU A 120 28.51 -6.91 7.67
CA GLU A 120 28.22 -8.35 7.59
C GLU A 120 28.04 -8.95 8.99
N GLY A 121 28.92 -8.60 9.94
CA GLY A 121 28.81 -9.10 11.32
C GLY A 121 27.50 -8.73 12.02
N LEU A 122 26.92 -7.54 11.74
CA LEU A 122 25.61 -7.18 12.29
C LEU A 122 24.48 -7.93 11.58
N TRP A 123 24.64 -8.22 10.29
CA TRP A 123 23.70 -9.06 9.54
C TRP A 123 23.69 -10.49 10.09
N ASP A 124 24.87 -11.11 10.24
CA ASP A 124 25.04 -12.47 10.76
C ASP A 124 24.45 -12.61 12.17
N GLU A 125 24.72 -11.66 13.06
CA GLU A 125 24.26 -11.71 14.45
C GLU A 125 22.73 -11.68 14.55
N VAL A 126 22.07 -10.85 13.74
CA VAL A 126 20.60 -10.75 13.73
C VAL A 126 19.97 -12.00 13.12
N ILE A 127 20.50 -12.47 12.00
CA ILE A 127 20.03 -13.70 11.33
C ILE A 127 20.15 -14.90 12.27
N ALA A 128 21.28 -15.03 12.96
CA ALA A 128 21.49 -16.10 13.94
C ALA A 128 20.57 -15.97 15.16
N THR A 129 20.33 -14.74 15.64
CA THR A 129 19.43 -14.48 16.79
C THR A 129 17.97 -14.81 16.46
N GLU A 130 17.54 -14.65 15.21
CA GLU A 130 16.22 -15.11 14.76
C GLU A 130 16.14 -16.63 14.53
N GLY A 131 17.26 -17.35 14.68
CA GLY A 131 17.32 -18.80 14.59
C GLY A 131 17.53 -19.36 13.18
N TYR A 132 17.90 -18.51 12.21
CA TYR A 132 18.28 -18.99 10.88
C TYR A 132 19.72 -19.50 10.86
N GLU A 133 19.92 -20.65 10.23
CA GLU A 133 21.25 -21.06 9.79
C GLU A 133 21.74 -20.12 8.68
N SER A 134 23.05 -19.85 8.59
CA SER A 134 23.62 -18.88 7.64
C SER A 134 23.18 -19.12 6.19
N VAL A 135 23.05 -20.39 5.77
CA VAL A 135 22.57 -20.75 4.43
C VAL A 135 21.11 -20.33 4.22
N LEU A 136 20.25 -20.56 5.21
CA LEU A 136 18.84 -20.17 5.17
C LEU A 136 18.67 -18.65 5.24
N GLY A 137 19.52 -17.97 6.03
CA GLY A 137 19.58 -16.50 6.08
C GLY A 137 19.95 -15.90 4.72
N ASN A 138 20.95 -16.48 4.04
CA ASN A 138 21.32 -16.07 2.69
C ASN A 138 20.19 -16.32 1.68
N SER A 139 19.53 -17.48 1.72
CA SER A 139 18.38 -17.74 0.85
C SER A 139 17.20 -16.80 1.14
N LEU A 140 16.95 -16.46 2.41
CA LEU A 140 15.94 -15.48 2.79
C LEU A 140 16.27 -14.10 2.22
N TYR A 141 17.53 -13.66 2.34
CA TYR A 141 18.03 -12.43 1.75
C TYR A 141 17.82 -12.41 0.23
N GLU A 142 18.26 -13.45 -0.47
CA GLU A 142 18.10 -13.57 -1.93
C GLU A 142 16.63 -13.52 -2.35
N SER A 143 15.73 -14.15 -1.60
CA SER A 143 14.29 -14.15 -1.89
C SER A 143 13.61 -12.78 -1.74
N GLN A 144 14.23 -11.88 -0.97
CA GLN A 144 13.73 -10.53 -0.71
C GLN A 144 14.28 -9.49 -1.70
N LEU A 145 15.29 -9.85 -2.50
CA LEU A 145 15.80 -8.95 -3.53
C LEU A 145 14.74 -8.75 -4.63
N PRO A 146 14.61 -7.53 -5.19
CA PRO A 146 13.79 -7.30 -6.37
C PRO A 146 14.28 -8.21 -7.51
N TYR A 147 13.40 -9.11 -7.94
CA TYR A 147 13.69 -10.03 -9.03
C TYR A 147 13.00 -9.58 -10.32
N PRO A 148 13.67 -9.61 -11.49
CA PRO A 148 13.06 -9.18 -12.74
C PRO A 148 11.80 -9.98 -13.07
N SER A 149 10.82 -9.31 -13.69
CA SER A 149 9.61 -9.97 -14.15
C SER A 149 9.90 -10.94 -15.31
N ILE A 150 9.03 -11.93 -15.52
CA ILE A 150 9.19 -12.90 -16.62
C ILE A 150 9.32 -12.21 -18.00
N PRO A 151 8.52 -11.19 -18.37
CA PRO A 151 8.69 -10.47 -19.63
C PRO A 151 10.05 -9.76 -19.78
N GLU A 152 10.61 -9.23 -18.70
CA GLU A 152 11.94 -8.61 -18.69
C GLU A 152 13.03 -9.65 -18.91
N LEU A 153 12.93 -10.81 -18.24
CA LEU A 153 13.85 -11.94 -18.45
C LEU A 153 13.76 -12.50 -19.87
N ILE A 154 12.56 -12.55 -20.46
CA ILE A 154 12.39 -12.94 -21.87
C ILE A 154 13.08 -11.92 -22.78
N THR A 155 12.96 -10.63 -22.48
CA THR A 155 13.62 -9.57 -23.25
C THR A 155 15.14 -9.69 -23.14
N TYR A 156 15.67 -9.87 -21.93
CA TYR A 156 17.08 -10.17 -21.68
C TYR A 156 17.54 -11.40 -22.48
N ALA A 157 16.78 -12.50 -22.44
CA ALA A 157 17.09 -13.72 -23.17
C ALA A 157 17.11 -13.54 -24.69
N ARG A 158 16.30 -12.62 -25.24
CA ARG A 158 16.34 -12.28 -26.67
C ARG A 158 17.60 -11.49 -27.04
N TYR A 159 18.11 -10.64 -26.16
CA TYR A 159 19.34 -9.87 -26.38
C TYR A 159 20.60 -10.71 -26.24
N HIS A 160 20.61 -11.66 -25.30
CA HIS A 160 21.80 -12.46 -24.98
C HIS A 160 21.81 -13.87 -25.59
N GLY A 161 20.71 -14.29 -26.21
CA GLY A 161 20.55 -15.60 -26.84
C GLY A 161 19.95 -15.51 -28.24
N ASN A 162 19.10 -16.48 -28.59
CA ASN A 162 18.37 -16.45 -29.85
C ASN A 162 17.08 -15.63 -29.70
N ALA A 163 16.99 -14.53 -30.45
CA ALA A 163 15.86 -13.62 -30.41
C ALA A 163 14.51 -14.29 -30.73
N ASP A 164 14.46 -15.28 -31.63
CA ASP A 164 13.21 -15.95 -32.03
C ASP A 164 12.87 -17.17 -31.15
N ALA A 165 13.88 -17.72 -30.49
CA ALA A 165 13.78 -18.88 -29.60
C ALA A 165 14.50 -18.63 -28.25
N PRO A 166 14.00 -17.71 -27.41
CA PRO A 166 14.70 -17.28 -26.19
C PRO A 166 14.72 -18.31 -25.05
N TRP A 167 14.10 -19.48 -25.24
CA TRP A 167 13.92 -20.50 -24.19
C TRP A 167 15.23 -20.95 -23.56
N SER A 168 16.25 -21.22 -24.38
CA SER A 168 17.51 -21.78 -23.92
C SER A 168 18.27 -20.86 -22.97
N GLU A 169 18.15 -19.55 -23.17
CA GLU A 169 18.73 -18.53 -22.30
C GLU A 169 17.82 -18.25 -21.09
N PHE A 170 16.51 -18.10 -21.33
CA PHE A 170 15.53 -17.82 -20.27
C PHE A 170 15.53 -18.86 -19.13
N GLN A 171 15.58 -20.15 -19.46
CA GLN A 171 15.50 -21.24 -18.48
C GLN A 171 16.67 -21.29 -17.48
N LYS A 172 17.76 -20.56 -17.73
CA LYS A 172 18.90 -20.42 -16.80
C LYS A 172 18.54 -19.56 -15.59
N TRP A 173 17.60 -18.64 -15.77
CA TRP A 173 17.23 -17.62 -14.80
C TRP A 173 15.94 -17.99 -14.07
N PHE A 174 14.93 -18.46 -14.81
CA PHE A 174 13.62 -18.74 -14.23
C PHE A 174 13.04 -20.08 -14.70
N LYS A 175 12.47 -20.82 -13.74
CA LYS A 175 11.88 -22.13 -14.01
C LYS A 175 10.41 -21.99 -14.40
N VAL A 176 10.08 -22.28 -15.66
CA VAL A 176 8.70 -22.36 -16.16
C VAL A 176 8.44 -23.76 -16.71
N SER A 177 7.21 -24.23 -16.60
CA SER A 177 6.79 -25.48 -17.26
C SER A 177 6.86 -25.33 -18.79
N PRO A 178 7.40 -26.30 -19.54
CA PRO A 178 7.34 -26.28 -21.00
C PRO A 178 5.93 -26.11 -21.57
N ARG A 179 4.89 -26.54 -20.82
CA ARG A 179 3.48 -26.34 -21.17
C ARG A 179 3.07 -24.87 -21.17
N ASP A 180 3.57 -24.09 -20.22
CA ASP A 180 3.16 -22.70 -20.00
C ASP A 180 4.04 -21.72 -20.78
N TRP A 181 5.22 -22.17 -21.21
CA TRP A 181 6.18 -21.37 -21.97
C TRP A 181 5.57 -20.65 -23.20
N PRO A 182 4.69 -21.26 -24.02
CA PRO A 182 4.10 -20.56 -25.16
C PRO A 182 3.34 -19.28 -24.77
N VAL A 183 2.67 -19.28 -23.61
CA VAL A 183 1.93 -18.12 -23.09
C VAL A 183 2.91 -17.02 -22.68
N TRP A 184 3.93 -17.37 -21.89
CA TRP A 184 4.96 -16.43 -21.46
C TRP A 184 5.74 -15.85 -22.63
N LYS A 185 6.14 -16.68 -23.59
CA LYS A 185 6.82 -16.27 -24.82
C LYS A 185 6.01 -15.22 -25.57
N TRP A 186 4.68 -15.38 -25.65
CA TRP A 186 3.77 -14.43 -26.28
C TRP A 186 3.63 -13.14 -25.47
N LEU A 187 3.46 -13.23 -24.15
CA LEU A 187 3.35 -12.06 -23.27
C LEU A 187 4.63 -11.20 -23.27
N GLY A 188 5.80 -11.80 -23.49
CA GLY A 188 7.07 -11.09 -23.65
C GLY A 188 7.27 -10.42 -25.01
N GLN A 189 6.29 -10.44 -25.92
CA GLN A 189 6.38 -9.77 -27.23
C GLN A 189 5.85 -8.33 -27.16
N GLN A 190 6.53 -7.43 -27.88
CA GLN A 190 5.97 -6.14 -28.21
C GLN A 190 4.83 -6.30 -29.22
N ARG A 191 3.75 -5.56 -29.03
CA ARG A 191 2.55 -5.58 -29.88
C ARG A 191 2.40 -4.22 -30.55
N LEU A 192 1.97 -4.23 -31.80
CA LEU A 192 1.65 -2.98 -32.49
C LEU A 192 0.52 -2.28 -31.76
N ASN A 193 0.70 -1.02 -31.40
CA ASN A 193 -0.36 -0.21 -30.80
C ASN A 193 -1.29 0.38 -31.86
N SER A 194 -2.41 0.98 -31.43
CA SER A 194 -3.42 1.57 -32.33
C SER A 194 -2.81 2.55 -33.34
N MET A 195 -1.90 3.42 -32.89
CA MET A 195 -1.27 4.45 -33.74
C MET A 195 -0.35 3.83 -34.80
N GLN A 196 0.40 2.79 -34.45
CA GLN A 196 1.23 2.05 -35.39
C GLN A 196 0.37 1.34 -36.44
N LEU A 197 -0.72 0.69 -36.01
CA LEU A 197 -1.67 0.03 -36.91
C LEU A 197 -2.33 1.02 -37.88
N GLN A 198 -2.84 2.14 -37.37
CA GLN A 198 -3.39 3.22 -38.19
C GLN A 198 -2.36 3.75 -39.20
N THR A 199 -1.10 3.89 -38.79
CA THR A 199 -0.03 4.36 -39.69
C THR A 199 0.26 3.35 -40.80
N LEU A 200 0.30 2.05 -40.48
CA LEU A 200 0.45 1.00 -41.49
C LEU A 200 -0.71 1.04 -42.50
N TYR A 201 -1.93 1.23 -42.02
CA TYR A 201 -3.12 1.34 -42.87
C TYR A 201 -3.06 2.56 -43.80
N ARG A 202 -2.79 3.75 -43.26
CA ARG A 202 -2.64 4.99 -44.06
C ARG A 202 -1.53 4.89 -45.12
N ARG A 203 -0.49 4.10 -44.85
CA ARG A 203 0.61 3.84 -45.79
C ARG A 203 0.30 2.74 -46.81
N GLY A 204 -0.89 2.15 -46.77
CA GLY A 204 -1.29 1.06 -47.67
C GLY A 204 -0.55 -0.26 -47.43
N LEU A 205 0.09 -0.44 -46.27
CA LEU A 205 0.84 -1.66 -45.93
C LEU A 205 -0.05 -2.78 -45.40
N ILE A 206 -1.26 -2.44 -44.93
CA ILE A 206 -2.29 -3.38 -44.49
C ILE A 206 -3.64 -2.94 -45.05
N SER A 207 -4.56 -3.90 -45.24
CA SER A 207 -5.93 -3.59 -45.66
C SER A 207 -6.78 -3.07 -44.49
N GLN A 208 -7.96 -2.50 -44.81
CA GLN A 208 -8.96 -2.13 -43.80
C GLN A 208 -9.41 -3.34 -42.97
N SER A 209 -9.67 -4.49 -43.62
CA SER A 209 -10.04 -5.72 -42.93
C SER A 209 -8.94 -6.20 -41.97
N GLU A 210 -7.67 -6.03 -42.33
CA GLU A 210 -6.54 -6.35 -41.47
C GLU A 210 -6.42 -5.36 -40.30
N LEU A 211 -6.65 -4.07 -40.53
CA LEU A 211 -6.69 -3.07 -39.46
C LEU A 211 -7.75 -3.43 -38.40
N VAL A 212 -8.99 -3.69 -38.81
CA VAL A 212 -10.11 -4.03 -37.91
C VAL A 212 -9.79 -5.28 -37.09
N ASN A 213 -9.22 -6.31 -37.72
CA ASN A 213 -8.81 -7.54 -37.05
C ASN A 213 -7.68 -7.31 -36.04
N ARG A 214 -6.66 -6.51 -36.39
CA ARG A 214 -5.55 -6.22 -35.48
C ARG A 214 -5.98 -5.31 -34.32
N LEU A 215 -6.89 -4.36 -34.55
CA LEU A 215 -7.50 -3.56 -33.48
C LEU A 215 -8.29 -4.45 -32.50
N ALA A 216 -8.98 -5.47 -33.00
CA ALA A 216 -9.64 -6.47 -32.16
C ALA A 216 -8.65 -7.23 -31.27
N GLN A 217 -7.52 -7.67 -31.83
CA GLN A 217 -6.49 -8.43 -31.11
C GLN A 217 -5.82 -7.64 -29.98
N ILE A 218 -5.75 -6.31 -30.09
CA ILE A 218 -5.20 -5.45 -29.04
C ILE A 218 -6.25 -4.92 -28.04
N GLY A 219 -7.52 -5.32 -28.19
CA GLY A 219 -8.56 -5.12 -27.19
C GLY A 219 -9.69 -4.15 -27.56
N TRP A 220 -9.72 -3.58 -28.78
CA TRP A 220 -10.85 -2.74 -29.18
C TRP A 220 -12.11 -3.58 -29.37
N ASN A 221 -13.22 -3.12 -28.80
CA ASN A 221 -14.54 -3.73 -29.02
C ASN A 221 -14.98 -3.53 -30.48
N GLN A 222 -16.04 -4.22 -30.90
CA GLN A 222 -16.49 -4.16 -32.29
C GLN A 222 -16.97 -2.75 -32.73
N GLN A 223 -17.60 -2.01 -31.83
CA GLN A 223 -18.22 -0.71 -32.13
C GLN A 223 -17.17 0.39 -32.32
N ASP A 224 -16.07 0.35 -31.57
CA ASP A 224 -15.06 1.40 -31.58
C ASP A 224 -14.07 1.26 -32.75
N ARG A 225 -13.95 0.08 -33.37
CA ARG A 225 -12.95 -0.17 -34.43
C ARG A 225 -13.11 0.76 -35.62
N GLU A 226 -14.34 1.03 -36.03
CA GLU A 226 -14.64 1.94 -37.16
C GLU A 226 -14.28 3.39 -36.79
N SER A 227 -14.64 3.82 -35.58
CA SER A 227 -14.25 5.15 -35.06
C SER A 227 -12.73 5.29 -34.97
N MET A 228 -12.03 4.25 -34.53
CA MET A 228 -10.56 4.24 -34.48
C MET A 228 -9.93 4.30 -35.86
N GLU A 229 -10.57 3.76 -36.90
CA GLU A 229 -10.11 3.97 -38.27
C GLU A 229 -10.27 5.44 -38.68
N GLN A 230 -11.41 6.06 -38.40
CA GLN A 230 -11.66 7.46 -38.76
C GLN A 230 -10.68 8.41 -38.08
N LEU A 231 -10.35 8.17 -36.81
CA LEU A 231 -9.33 8.91 -36.07
C LEU A 231 -7.91 8.78 -36.65
N SER A 232 -7.69 7.88 -37.61
CA SER A 232 -6.40 7.78 -38.26
C SER A 232 -6.11 9.00 -39.14
N TRP A 233 -7.10 9.66 -39.73
CA TRP A 233 -6.88 10.73 -40.67
C TRP A 233 -6.72 12.08 -39.96
N THR A 234 -5.86 12.93 -40.51
CA THR A 234 -5.79 14.34 -40.10
C THR A 234 -6.79 15.12 -40.95
N THR A 235 -7.71 15.84 -40.30
CA THR A 235 -8.60 16.75 -41.03
C THR A 235 -7.81 17.96 -41.52
N PRO A 236 -8.00 18.42 -42.78
CA PRO A 236 -7.41 19.66 -43.24
C PRO A 236 -7.84 20.84 -42.37
N ASN A 237 -7.02 21.90 -42.30
CA ASN A 237 -7.40 23.10 -41.57
C ASN A 237 -8.69 23.71 -42.15
N ALA A 238 -9.57 24.17 -41.27
CA ALA A 238 -10.88 24.72 -41.64
C ALA A 238 -10.80 25.84 -42.71
N MET A 239 -9.76 26.68 -42.69
CA MET A 239 -9.59 27.73 -43.71
C MET A 239 -9.37 27.17 -45.11
N LEU A 240 -8.58 26.10 -45.23
CA LEU A 240 -8.32 25.46 -46.53
C LEU A 240 -9.57 24.78 -47.07
N LEU A 241 -10.35 24.14 -46.20
CA LEU A 241 -11.64 23.56 -46.58
C LEU A 241 -12.58 24.65 -47.10
N VAL A 242 -12.80 25.71 -46.32
CA VAL A 242 -13.70 26.82 -46.69
C VAL A 242 -13.28 27.47 -48.01
N GLN A 243 -11.99 27.72 -48.22
CA GLN A 243 -11.51 28.28 -49.48
C GLN A 243 -11.80 27.35 -50.67
N GLY A 244 -11.51 26.05 -50.51
CA GLY A 244 -11.80 25.05 -51.54
C GLY A 244 -13.30 24.94 -51.83
N ASP A 245 -14.13 24.95 -50.80
CA ASP A 245 -15.58 24.83 -50.90
C ASP A 245 -16.21 26.05 -51.57
N LEU A 246 -15.75 27.25 -51.22
CA LEU A 246 -16.14 28.51 -51.87
C LEU A 246 -15.78 28.50 -53.36
N MET A 247 -14.57 28.05 -53.72
CA MET A 247 -14.15 27.94 -55.12
C MET A 247 -14.97 26.93 -55.92
N GLN A 248 -15.47 25.88 -55.27
CA GLN A 248 -16.31 24.85 -55.87
C GLN A 248 -17.80 25.21 -55.88
N GLY A 249 -18.19 26.34 -55.26
CA GLY A 249 -19.58 26.77 -55.16
C GLY A 249 -20.43 25.85 -54.27
N ILE A 250 -19.82 25.20 -53.27
CA ILE A 250 -20.52 24.39 -52.28
C ILE A 250 -21.48 25.27 -51.47
N GLY A 251 -22.66 24.75 -51.15
CA GLY A 251 -23.68 25.47 -50.38
C GLY A 251 -23.22 25.79 -48.94
N ILE A 252 -23.65 26.93 -48.40
CA ILE A 252 -23.24 27.44 -47.09
C ILE A 252 -23.42 26.40 -45.98
N ASP A 253 -24.55 25.69 -45.93
CA ASP A 253 -24.84 24.68 -44.91
C ASP A 253 -23.78 23.57 -44.87
N GLN A 254 -23.26 23.18 -46.04
CA GLN A 254 -22.21 22.16 -46.15
C GLN A 254 -20.85 22.74 -45.73
N ILE A 255 -20.54 23.99 -46.11
CA ILE A 255 -19.32 24.69 -45.65
C ILE A 255 -19.28 24.78 -44.11
N ILE A 256 -20.40 25.11 -43.47
CA ILE A 256 -20.52 25.19 -42.01
C ILE A 256 -20.28 23.82 -41.35
N LYS A 257 -20.74 22.75 -41.97
CA LYS A 257 -20.48 21.39 -41.52
C LYS A 257 -19.01 21.01 -41.67
N ASP A 258 -18.38 21.35 -42.79
CA ASP A 258 -16.98 21.03 -43.06
C ASP A 258 -16.02 21.81 -42.15
N ILE A 259 -16.35 23.08 -41.82
CA ILE A 259 -15.67 23.85 -40.76
C ILE A 259 -15.71 23.08 -39.43
N SER A 260 -16.85 22.51 -39.08
CA SER A 260 -17.02 21.79 -37.82
C SER A 260 -16.25 20.47 -37.78
N LEU A 261 -16.13 19.79 -38.92
CA LEU A 261 -15.31 18.58 -39.06
C LEU A 261 -13.81 18.87 -38.93
N ALA A 262 -13.38 20.08 -39.28
CA ALA A 262 -12.00 20.58 -39.13
C ALA A 262 -11.72 21.21 -37.76
N ASP A 263 -12.29 20.61 -36.70
CA ASP A 263 -12.04 20.93 -35.29
C ASP A 263 -12.49 22.33 -34.80
N ILE A 264 -13.32 23.05 -35.57
CA ILE A 264 -13.99 24.26 -35.07
C ILE A 264 -15.29 23.88 -34.38
N ASN A 265 -15.50 24.33 -33.15
CA ASN A 265 -16.75 24.04 -32.43
C ASN A 265 -17.98 24.52 -33.26
N PRO A 266 -19.02 23.68 -33.44
CA PRO A 266 -20.19 24.02 -34.25
C PRO A 266 -20.86 25.36 -33.90
N VAL A 267 -20.83 25.76 -32.61
CA VAL A 267 -21.37 27.05 -32.13
C VAL A 267 -20.67 28.24 -32.79
N PHE A 268 -19.39 28.10 -33.15
CA PHE A 268 -18.59 29.15 -33.77
C PHE A 268 -18.42 28.98 -35.28
N ALA A 269 -18.94 27.91 -35.90
CA ALA A 269 -18.71 27.62 -37.31
C ALA A 269 -19.25 28.74 -38.22
N GLN A 270 -20.45 29.27 -37.94
CA GLN A 270 -20.99 30.43 -38.67
C GLN A 270 -20.14 31.68 -38.48
N LYS A 271 -19.77 31.99 -37.23
CA LYS A 271 -18.92 33.14 -36.92
C LYS A 271 -17.55 33.03 -37.59
N TYR A 272 -17.00 31.82 -37.70
CA TYR A 272 -15.75 31.55 -38.39
C TYR A 272 -15.87 31.79 -39.90
N TYR A 273 -16.93 31.28 -40.52
CA TYR A 273 -17.25 31.53 -41.92
C TYR A 273 -17.41 33.02 -42.22
N ASP A 274 -18.23 33.73 -41.44
CA ASP A 274 -18.44 35.17 -41.58
C ASP A 274 -17.13 35.94 -41.40
N GLY A 275 -16.30 35.51 -40.44
CA GLY A 275 -14.97 36.06 -40.21
C GLY A 275 -14.02 35.88 -41.41
N ILE A 276 -14.10 34.76 -42.13
CA ILE A 276 -13.33 34.55 -43.37
C ILE A 276 -13.80 35.51 -44.47
N LEU A 277 -15.12 35.66 -44.65
CA LEU A 277 -15.67 36.52 -45.70
C LEU A 277 -15.46 38.02 -45.44
N THR A 278 -15.43 38.42 -44.18
CA THR A 278 -15.27 39.81 -43.77
C THR A 278 -13.83 40.20 -43.45
N LYS A 279 -12.90 39.23 -43.49
CA LYS A 279 -11.48 39.51 -43.25
C LYS A 279 -10.97 40.49 -44.32
N PRO A 280 -10.49 41.68 -43.94
CA PRO A 280 -9.92 42.62 -44.90
C PRO A 280 -8.71 41.98 -45.58
N SER A 281 -8.54 42.27 -46.88
CA SER A 281 -7.39 41.75 -47.60
C SER A 281 -6.11 42.30 -46.97
N SER A 282 -5.02 41.51 -46.98
CA SER A 282 -3.74 41.98 -46.43
C SER A 282 -3.27 43.27 -47.10
N SER A 283 -3.60 43.45 -48.38
CA SER A 283 -3.34 44.68 -49.13
C SER A 283 -4.09 45.88 -48.56
N ASP A 284 -5.35 45.71 -48.14
CA ASP A 284 -6.15 46.78 -47.55
C ASP A 284 -5.62 47.19 -46.18
N LEU A 285 -5.14 46.23 -45.38
CA LEU A 285 -4.51 46.51 -44.08
C LEU A 285 -3.18 47.25 -44.24
N VAL A 286 -2.34 46.84 -45.18
CA VAL A 286 -1.07 47.55 -45.48
C VAL A 286 -1.35 48.97 -45.98
N ALA A 287 -2.33 49.13 -46.87
CA ALA A 287 -2.73 50.45 -47.35
C ALA A 287 -3.34 51.34 -46.26
N TYR A 288 -3.91 50.76 -45.20
CA TYR A 288 -4.41 51.49 -44.04
C TYR A 288 -3.27 51.93 -43.11
N GLU A 289 -2.31 51.06 -42.80
CA GLU A 289 -1.16 51.36 -41.92
C GLU A 289 -0.11 52.29 -42.57
N LEU A 290 -0.09 52.39 -43.89
CA LEU A 290 0.78 53.32 -44.63
C LEU A 290 0.16 54.72 -44.84
N ARG A 291 -1.05 54.97 -44.32
CA ARG A 291 -1.67 56.30 -44.27
C ARG A 291 -1.35 57.01 -42.96
#